data_AF-A0A2S8PTI7-F1
#
_entry.id   AF-A0A2S8PTI7-F1
#
_cell.length_a   1.000
_cell.length_b   1.000
_cell.length_c   1.000
_cell.angle_alpha   90.00
_cell.angle_beta   90.00
_cell.angle_gamma   90.00
#
_symmetry.space_group_name_H-M   'P 1'
#
loop_
_entity.id
_entity.type
_entity.pdbx_description
1 polymer ?
#
loop_
_entity_poly.entity_id
_entity_poly.type
_entity_poly.pdbx_seq_one_letter_code
_entity_poly.pdbx_strand_id
1 'polypeptide(L)'
;ETAKQSNMQAGQNLTLTTETLRGQGEISAGSDVTVKASHLSFYGGKLKAGNQVLLQGEQNLTVRDADISGHDIALISSGGVSVSSGGSNSPVAGARAFSTISAANMLHILSEQGISLSNTLINRAKNIFLASKGEIEISLSPYLAKFNGNQSSTDSDVLNDDAQRELISQRLRQFSQLEADENIEIHAGAGVNLRGISLTAGKDITLTSGNSLDVGKVITANNKDTETTKLTAKQGGISLTASGKAALGDVQAKTDITVNGKDIEAAKLTAEQGSISLTANGKATLGDVQAKTDITVNGKDIETTKLTAEQGSISLTANGRATLGDVQAKTDITVNGKDIETTKLTAKQGGISLTASGKAALGDVQAKTDITVNGK
;
A
#
# COMPACT_ATOMS: atom_id res chain seq x y z
N GLU A 1 30.12 -24.55 -1.35
CA GLU A 1 30.95 -24.67 -0.14
C GLU A 1 30.26 -23.95 1.02
N THR A 2 30.37 -24.43 2.27
CA THR A 2 29.74 -23.80 3.46
C THR A 2 30.76 -23.14 4.35
N ALA A 3 30.83 -21.81 4.28
CA ALA A 3 31.68 -20.99 5.14
C ALA A 3 31.08 -20.90 6.56
N LYS A 4 31.64 -21.65 7.52
CA LYS A 4 31.36 -21.43 8.95
C LYS A 4 31.84 -20.03 9.34
N GLN A 5 30.90 -19.15 9.74
CA GLN A 5 31.14 -17.84 10.36
C GLN A 5 32.39 -17.09 9.86
N SER A 6 32.55 -16.99 8.53
CA SER A 6 33.69 -16.30 7.94
C SER A 6 33.42 -14.80 7.86
N ASN A 7 34.34 -14.00 8.40
CA ASN A 7 34.28 -12.55 8.33
C ASN A 7 35.12 -12.05 7.16
N MET A 8 34.55 -11.21 6.30
CA MET A 8 35.22 -10.57 5.17
C MET A 8 35.08 -9.06 5.30
N GLN A 9 36.21 -8.35 5.34
CA GLN A 9 36.24 -6.91 5.50
C GLN A 9 37.16 -6.29 4.44
N ALA A 10 36.71 -5.20 3.80
CA ALA A 10 37.52 -4.35 2.94
C ALA A 10 37.57 -2.91 3.46
N GLY A 11 38.70 -2.22 3.24
CA GLY A 11 38.83 -0.81 3.62
C GLY A 11 37.85 0.10 2.87
N GLN A 12 37.70 -0.10 1.55
CA GLN A 12 36.79 0.67 0.69
C GLN A 12 35.69 -0.22 0.10
N ASN A 13 36.02 -1.04 -0.90
CA ASN A 13 35.04 -1.80 -1.66
C ASN A 13 35.30 -3.30 -1.55
N LEU A 14 34.24 -4.09 -1.41
CA LEU A 14 34.27 -5.54 -1.42
C LEU A 14 33.37 -6.06 -2.54
N THR A 15 33.93 -6.81 -3.49
CA THR A 15 33.17 -7.48 -4.55
C THR A 15 33.38 -8.99 -4.47
N LEU A 16 32.28 -9.73 -4.32
CA LEU A 16 32.26 -11.19 -4.43
C LEU A 16 31.50 -11.60 -5.69
N THR A 17 32.08 -12.50 -6.46
CA THR A 17 31.43 -13.20 -7.58
C THR A 17 31.72 -14.69 -7.45
N THR A 18 30.68 -15.51 -7.37
CA THR A 18 30.78 -16.98 -7.20
C THR A 18 29.53 -17.66 -7.76
N GLU A 19 29.57 -18.94 -8.10
CA GLU A 19 28.36 -19.69 -8.49
C GLU A 19 27.35 -19.79 -7.33
N THR A 20 27.83 -20.04 -6.12
CA THR A 20 27.00 -20.20 -4.91
C THR A 20 27.65 -19.54 -3.72
N LEU A 21 26.91 -18.67 -3.02
CA LEU A 21 27.30 -18.16 -1.71
C LEU A 21 26.26 -18.52 -0.65
N ARG A 22 26.73 -19.12 0.44
CA ARG A 22 25.97 -19.34 1.67
C ARG A 22 26.66 -18.60 2.82
N GLY A 23 26.24 -17.38 3.09
CA GLY A 23 26.82 -16.51 4.13
C GLY A 23 26.16 -16.70 5.49
N GLN A 24 26.99 -16.69 6.55
CA GLN A 24 26.56 -16.75 7.96
C GLN A 24 27.41 -15.86 8.90
N GLY A 25 28.45 -15.20 8.38
CA GLY A 25 29.37 -14.33 9.12
C GLY A 25 29.15 -12.85 8.79
N GLU A 26 30.14 -12.01 9.06
CA GLU A 26 30.11 -10.58 8.70
C GLU A 26 30.75 -10.31 7.34
N ILE A 27 30.09 -9.52 6.49
CA ILE A 27 30.60 -9.00 5.22
C ILE A 27 30.54 -7.48 5.32
N SER A 28 31.68 -6.80 5.34
CA SER A 28 31.72 -5.34 5.51
C SER A 28 32.72 -4.63 4.60
N ALA A 29 32.38 -3.38 4.22
CA ALA A 29 33.25 -2.50 3.46
C ALA A 29 33.02 -1.03 3.85
N GLY A 30 34.07 -0.19 3.82
CA GLY A 30 33.97 1.23 4.18
C GLY A 30 33.15 2.09 3.21
N SER A 31 33.00 1.66 1.95
CA SER A 31 32.14 2.26 0.94
C SER A 31 31.14 1.22 0.45
N ASP A 32 31.49 0.30 -0.45
CA ASP A 32 30.50 -0.55 -1.14
C ASP A 32 30.72 -2.06 -0.95
N VAL A 33 29.63 -2.81 -0.73
CA VAL A 33 29.59 -4.28 -0.73
C VAL A 33 28.74 -4.74 -1.91
N THR A 34 29.38 -5.40 -2.89
CA THR A 34 28.69 -6.06 -4.01
C THR A 34 28.88 -7.58 -3.91
N VAL A 35 27.77 -8.32 -3.94
CA VAL A 35 27.78 -9.78 -3.97
C VAL A 35 26.92 -10.29 -5.12
N LYS A 36 27.55 -11.04 -6.03
CA LYS A 36 26.88 -11.66 -7.19
C LYS A 36 27.04 -13.17 -7.12
N ALA A 37 25.93 -13.90 -7.19
CA ALA A 37 25.97 -15.35 -7.33
C ALA A 37 24.76 -15.92 -8.06
N SER A 38 24.91 -17.10 -8.67
CA SER A 38 23.76 -17.81 -9.26
C SER A 38 22.76 -18.22 -8.17
N HIS A 39 23.28 -18.74 -7.05
CA HIS A 39 22.51 -19.02 -5.83
C HIS A 39 23.05 -18.19 -4.66
N LEU A 40 22.30 -17.18 -4.22
CA LEU A 40 22.71 -16.29 -3.13
C LEU A 40 21.85 -16.53 -1.89
N SER A 41 22.46 -16.90 -0.77
CA SER A 41 21.73 -17.14 0.48
C SER A 41 22.49 -16.66 1.72
N PHE A 42 21.82 -15.90 2.57
CA PHE A 42 22.30 -15.50 3.89
C PHE A 42 21.42 -16.12 4.97
N TYR A 43 22.04 -16.78 5.95
CA TYR A 43 21.37 -17.45 7.07
C TYR A 43 22.02 -17.00 8.38
N GLY A 44 21.62 -15.83 8.86
CA GLY A 44 22.33 -15.05 9.86
C GLY A 44 23.45 -14.20 9.25
N GLY A 45 24.20 -13.53 10.13
CA GLY A 45 25.31 -12.67 9.76
C GLY A 45 24.93 -11.20 9.61
N LYS A 46 25.91 -10.41 9.16
CA LYS A 46 25.81 -8.95 8.98
C LYS A 46 26.36 -8.56 7.62
N LEU A 47 25.70 -7.65 6.92
CA LEU A 47 26.14 -7.09 5.65
C LEU A 47 26.16 -5.57 5.76
N LYS A 48 27.35 -4.97 5.69
CA LYS A 48 27.55 -3.54 6.02
C LYS A 48 28.36 -2.79 4.98
N ALA A 49 27.80 -1.72 4.46
CA ALA A 49 28.47 -0.79 3.57
C ALA A 49 28.36 0.63 4.15
N GLY A 50 29.38 1.47 3.96
CA GLY A 50 29.26 2.90 4.26
C GLY A 50 28.34 3.63 3.28
N ASN A 51 28.26 3.12 2.05
CA ASN A 51 27.49 3.64 0.94
C ASN A 51 26.48 2.58 0.42
N GLN A 52 26.86 1.68 -0.50
CA GLN A 52 25.91 0.74 -1.11
C GLN A 52 26.10 -0.73 -0.68
N VAL A 53 25.01 -1.42 -0.33
CA VAL A 53 24.95 -2.90 -0.36
C VAL A 53 24.17 -3.35 -1.59
N LEU A 54 24.82 -4.09 -2.51
CA LEU A 54 24.19 -4.70 -3.68
C LEU A 54 24.29 -6.23 -3.60
N LEU A 55 23.15 -6.91 -3.46
CA LEU A 55 23.05 -8.37 -3.52
C LEU A 55 22.33 -8.78 -4.80
N GLN A 56 22.98 -9.56 -5.65
CA GLN A 56 22.45 -10.02 -6.93
C GLN A 56 22.46 -11.56 -7.01
N GLY A 57 21.27 -12.16 -7.04
CA GLY A 57 21.05 -13.60 -7.26
C GLY A 57 20.58 -13.89 -8.69
N GLU A 58 21.20 -14.80 -9.44
CA GLU A 58 20.70 -15.09 -10.80
C GLU A 58 19.44 -15.98 -10.77
N GLN A 59 19.38 -16.95 -9.86
CA GLN A 59 18.26 -17.88 -9.73
C GLN A 59 17.43 -17.62 -8.48
N ASN A 60 18.07 -17.30 -7.35
CA ASN A 60 17.39 -16.91 -6.13
C ASN A 60 18.28 -16.05 -5.23
N LEU A 61 17.62 -15.14 -4.51
CA LEU A 61 18.19 -14.40 -3.38
C LEU A 61 17.38 -14.72 -2.13
N THR A 62 18.02 -15.33 -1.14
CA THR A 62 17.40 -15.64 0.15
C THR A 62 18.17 -14.93 1.27
N VAL A 63 17.47 -14.14 2.07
CA VAL A 63 18.01 -13.50 3.28
C VAL A 63 17.18 -13.98 4.47
N ARG A 64 17.82 -14.61 5.45
CA ARG A 64 17.14 -15.13 6.62
C ARG A 64 17.89 -14.77 7.89
N ASP A 65 17.18 -14.24 8.87
CA ASP A 65 17.67 -13.88 10.21
C ASP A 65 18.96 -12.98 10.19
N ALA A 66 19.14 -12.12 9.17
CA ALA A 66 20.39 -11.37 8.91
C ALA A 66 20.21 -9.83 8.94
N ASP A 67 21.24 -9.10 9.36
CA ASP A 67 21.26 -7.62 9.46
C ASP A 67 21.97 -7.00 8.25
N ILE A 68 21.25 -6.23 7.43
CA ILE A 68 21.77 -5.52 6.24
C ILE A 68 21.67 -4.01 6.48
N SER A 69 22.79 -3.30 6.36
CA SER A 69 22.84 -1.84 6.58
C SER A 69 23.72 -1.12 5.55
N GLY A 70 23.23 0.02 5.04
CA GLY A 70 23.95 0.91 4.12
C GLY A 70 23.24 2.24 3.95
N HIS A 71 23.82 3.16 3.17
CA HIS A 71 23.09 4.34 2.70
C HIS A 71 22.01 3.92 1.70
N ASP A 72 22.40 3.12 0.70
CA ASP A 72 21.51 2.51 -0.28
C ASP A 72 21.64 0.97 -0.23
N ILE A 73 20.52 0.27 -0.39
CA ILE A 73 20.47 -1.20 -0.41
C ILE A 73 19.69 -1.65 -1.64
N ALA A 74 20.31 -2.52 -2.44
CA ALA A 74 19.71 -3.13 -3.63
C ALA A 74 19.73 -4.67 -3.50
N LEU A 75 18.55 -5.29 -3.55
CA LEU A 75 18.34 -6.74 -3.51
C LEU A 75 17.72 -7.20 -4.84
N ILE A 76 18.49 -7.81 -5.73
CA ILE A 76 18.09 -8.09 -7.11
C ILE A 76 18.12 -9.60 -7.38
N SER A 77 17.07 -10.14 -8.00
CA SER A 77 17.02 -11.54 -8.44
C SER A 77 16.34 -11.73 -9.79
N SER A 78 16.93 -12.52 -10.70
CA SER A 78 16.23 -13.01 -11.90
C SER A 78 15.40 -14.28 -11.66
N GLY A 79 15.34 -14.74 -10.41
CA GLY A 79 14.21 -15.51 -9.89
C GLY A 79 13.60 -14.80 -8.68
N GLY A 80 13.26 -15.54 -7.64
CA GLY A 80 12.64 -14.99 -6.42
C GLY A 80 13.61 -14.23 -5.52
N VAL A 81 13.10 -13.23 -4.80
CA VAL A 81 13.72 -12.66 -3.59
C VAL A 81 12.88 -13.06 -2.39
N SER A 82 13.48 -13.70 -1.38
CA SER A 82 12.84 -13.97 -0.10
C SER A 82 13.67 -13.39 1.05
N VAL A 83 13.07 -12.51 1.83
CA VAL A 83 13.61 -12.01 3.10
C VAL A 83 12.71 -12.48 4.22
N SER A 84 13.26 -13.18 5.22
CA SER A 84 12.42 -13.76 6.29
C SER A 84 13.08 -13.78 7.67
N SER A 85 12.28 -13.67 8.72
CA SER A 85 12.71 -13.97 10.09
C SER A 85 11.99 -15.17 10.68
N GLY A 86 12.65 -15.89 11.59
CA GLY A 86 12.08 -16.99 12.36
C GLY A 86 12.62 -18.36 12.00
N GLY A 87 13.91 -18.48 11.69
CA GLY A 87 14.59 -19.78 11.70
C GLY A 87 14.68 -20.40 13.10
N SER A 88 14.57 -21.71 13.16
CA SER A 88 14.92 -22.52 14.35
C SER A 88 16.42 -22.55 14.66
N ASN A 89 17.22 -21.75 13.95
CA ASN A 89 18.68 -21.78 13.95
C ASN A 89 19.32 -20.64 14.75
N SER A 90 18.58 -19.92 15.60
CA SER A 90 19.25 -18.98 16.51
C SER A 90 20.10 -19.78 17.51
N PRO A 91 21.42 -19.53 17.59
CA PRO A 91 22.32 -20.27 18.48
C PRO A 91 22.19 -19.86 19.95
N VAL A 92 21.32 -18.89 20.27
CA VAL A 92 21.15 -18.35 21.62
C VAL A 92 19.68 -18.47 22.05
N ALA A 93 19.42 -19.27 23.08
CA ALA A 93 18.11 -19.32 23.72
C ALA A 93 17.71 -17.91 24.22
N GLY A 94 16.56 -17.42 23.78
CA GLY A 94 16.03 -16.10 24.13
C GLY A 94 16.33 -14.97 23.13
N ALA A 95 17.45 -15.01 22.39
CA ALA A 95 17.77 -13.99 21.38
C ALA A 95 17.42 -14.48 19.97
N ARG A 96 16.18 -14.22 19.52
CA ARG A 96 15.83 -14.40 18.10
C ARG A 96 16.48 -13.29 17.28
N ALA A 97 17.31 -13.67 16.31
CA ALA A 97 17.74 -12.75 15.26
C ALA A 97 16.56 -12.45 14.32
N PHE A 98 16.53 -11.24 13.76
CA PHE A 98 15.52 -10.80 12.80
C PHE A 98 16.22 -10.32 11.54
N SER A 99 15.68 -10.69 10.38
CA SER A 99 16.03 -10.03 9.12
C SER A 99 15.71 -8.55 9.24
N THR A 100 16.75 -7.75 9.25
CA THR A 100 16.68 -6.29 9.40
C THR A 100 17.33 -5.65 8.20
N ILE A 101 16.64 -4.70 7.59
CA ILE A 101 17.15 -3.91 6.46
C ILE A 101 17.12 -2.44 6.88
N SER A 102 18.29 -1.84 6.98
CA SER A 102 18.48 -0.44 7.39
C SER A 102 19.16 0.33 6.24
N ALA A 103 18.36 0.82 5.29
CA ALA A 103 18.82 1.66 4.19
C ALA A 103 18.55 3.12 4.54
N ALA A 104 19.58 3.96 4.73
CA ALA A 104 19.38 5.35 5.17
C ALA A 104 18.68 6.24 4.11
N ASN A 105 18.77 5.88 2.83
CA ASN A 105 18.20 6.61 1.71
C ASN A 105 17.29 5.71 0.85
N MET A 106 17.85 4.79 0.05
CA MET A 106 17.04 3.95 -0.85
C MET A 106 17.08 2.47 -0.48
N LEU A 107 15.91 1.86 -0.28
CA LEU A 107 15.75 0.41 -0.34
C LEU A 107 15.11 0.03 -1.69
N HIS A 108 15.83 -0.76 -2.48
CA HIS A 108 15.39 -1.24 -3.79
C HIS A 108 15.38 -2.78 -3.80
N ILE A 109 14.23 -3.41 -4.03
CA ILE A 109 14.13 -4.86 -4.20
C ILE A 109 13.52 -5.18 -5.56
N LEU A 110 14.21 -5.99 -6.37
CA LEU A 110 13.82 -6.36 -7.73
C LEU A 110 13.75 -7.88 -7.90
N SER A 111 12.70 -8.37 -8.53
CA SER A 111 12.54 -9.79 -8.84
C SER A 111 11.87 -10.04 -10.20
N GLU A 112 12.28 -11.10 -10.89
CA GLU A 112 11.58 -11.58 -12.10
C GLU A 112 10.49 -12.62 -11.80
N GLN A 113 10.40 -13.18 -10.58
CA GLN A 113 9.41 -14.23 -10.23
C GLN A 113 8.57 -13.97 -8.98
N GLY A 114 9.06 -13.22 -8.00
CA GLY A 114 8.32 -12.89 -6.78
C GLY A 114 9.19 -12.31 -5.68
N ILE A 115 8.61 -11.39 -4.89
CA ILE A 115 9.23 -10.87 -3.67
C ILE A 115 8.40 -11.36 -2.48
N SER A 116 9.05 -11.94 -1.48
CA SER A 116 8.41 -12.35 -0.22
C SER A 116 9.18 -11.78 0.97
N LEU A 117 8.54 -10.91 1.76
CA LEU A 117 9.10 -10.27 2.95
C LEU A 117 8.29 -10.70 4.18
N SER A 118 8.73 -11.77 4.85
CA SER A 118 7.99 -12.36 5.99
C SER A 118 8.65 -12.05 7.34
N ASN A 119 7.97 -11.34 8.24
CA ASN A 119 8.53 -10.93 9.54
C ASN A 119 9.83 -10.10 9.40
N THR A 120 9.97 -9.29 8.35
CA THR A 120 11.18 -8.49 8.09
C THR A 120 11.01 -7.11 8.70
N LEU A 121 12.04 -6.61 9.40
CA LEU A 121 12.07 -5.24 9.91
C LEU A 121 12.79 -4.34 8.91
N ILE A 122 12.07 -3.40 8.29
CA ILE A 122 12.66 -2.35 7.46
C ILE A 122 12.78 -1.09 8.30
N ASN A 123 13.99 -0.83 8.79
CA ASN A 123 14.29 0.34 9.60
C ASN A 123 14.44 1.56 8.68
N ARG A 124 13.31 2.23 8.43
CA ARG A 124 13.17 3.61 7.94
C ARG A 124 14.13 3.99 6.81
N ALA A 125 13.70 3.73 5.59
CA ALA A 125 14.35 4.31 4.41
C ALA A 125 13.73 5.67 4.04
N LYS A 126 14.45 6.47 3.26
CA LYS A 126 13.86 7.67 2.67
C LYS A 126 12.88 7.29 1.55
N ASN A 127 13.25 6.32 0.71
CA ASN A 127 12.42 5.76 -0.35
C ASN A 127 12.49 4.23 -0.30
N ILE A 128 11.34 3.57 -0.48
CA ILE A 128 11.23 2.11 -0.60
C ILE A 128 10.65 1.81 -1.97
N PHE A 129 11.37 1.04 -2.78
CA PHE A 129 10.93 0.59 -4.10
C PHE A 129 11.00 -0.94 -4.18
N LEU A 130 9.87 -1.59 -4.43
CA LEU A 130 9.75 -3.03 -4.63
C LEU A 130 9.16 -3.28 -6.02
N ALA A 131 9.84 -4.01 -6.90
CA ALA A 131 9.22 -4.43 -8.17
C ALA A 131 9.44 -5.90 -8.49
N SER A 132 8.36 -6.56 -8.92
CA SER A 132 8.36 -7.95 -9.35
C SER A 132 7.55 -8.14 -10.62
N LYS A 133 7.94 -9.06 -11.51
CA LYS A 133 7.01 -9.57 -12.54
C LYS A 133 6.02 -10.60 -12.01
N GLY A 134 6.28 -11.18 -10.83
CA GLY A 134 5.38 -12.10 -10.14
C GLY A 134 4.59 -11.41 -9.02
N GLU A 135 4.39 -12.12 -7.92
CA GLU A 135 3.71 -11.62 -6.72
C GLU A 135 4.67 -10.91 -5.75
N ILE A 136 4.19 -9.90 -5.03
CA ILE A 136 4.87 -9.28 -3.90
C ILE A 136 4.05 -9.53 -2.64
N GLU A 137 4.55 -10.41 -1.77
CA GLU A 137 3.96 -10.69 -0.46
C GLU A 137 4.79 -10.00 0.64
N ILE A 138 4.15 -9.20 1.48
CA ILE A 138 4.72 -8.73 2.76
C ILE A 138 3.78 -9.22 3.85
N SER A 139 4.26 -10.12 4.71
CA SER A 139 3.39 -10.86 5.62
C SER A 139 3.94 -11.05 7.03
N LEU A 140 3.00 -11.11 7.98
CA LEU A 140 3.23 -11.47 9.36
C LEU A 140 2.95 -12.96 9.54
N SER A 141 3.99 -13.75 9.83
CA SER A 141 3.80 -15.15 10.18
C SER A 141 3.51 -15.28 11.69
N PRO A 142 2.48 -16.03 12.11
CA PRO A 142 2.14 -16.20 13.53
C PRO A 142 3.20 -16.95 14.37
N TYR A 143 4.29 -17.42 13.75
CA TYR A 143 5.43 -18.03 14.47
C TYR A 143 6.16 -17.06 15.42
N LEU A 144 5.99 -15.74 15.25
CA LEU A 144 6.44 -14.75 16.24
C LEU A 144 5.69 -14.88 17.58
N ALA A 145 4.43 -15.33 17.58
CA ALA A 145 3.63 -15.51 18.79
C ALA A 145 3.95 -16.81 19.57
N LYS A 146 4.73 -17.74 18.98
CA LYS A 146 5.17 -18.96 19.68
C LYS A 146 6.32 -18.66 20.64
N PHE A 147 6.01 -18.04 21.78
CA PHE A 147 6.89 -18.02 22.94
C PHE A 147 6.90 -19.41 23.57
N ASN A 148 7.94 -20.18 23.21
CA ASN A 148 8.40 -21.42 23.82
C ASN A 148 7.33 -22.45 24.24
N GLY A 149 6.72 -23.14 23.27
CA GLY A 149 5.92 -24.36 23.52
C GLY A 149 6.74 -25.58 23.94
N ASN A 150 7.88 -25.40 24.63
CA ASN A 150 8.77 -26.46 25.08
C ASN A 150 9.70 -26.00 26.24
N GLN A 151 9.12 -25.58 27.36
CA GLN A 151 9.76 -25.77 28.66
C GLN A 151 8.81 -26.47 29.64
N SER A 152 8.93 -27.80 29.66
CA SER A 152 8.53 -28.58 30.83
C SER A 152 9.62 -28.43 31.89
N SER A 153 9.43 -27.50 32.82
CA SER A 153 10.01 -27.60 34.17
C SER A 153 9.32 -26.62 35.11
N THR A 154 8.87 -27.17 36.23
CA THR A 154 8.48 -26.46 37.44
C THR A 154 9.56 -25.47 37.91
N ASP A 155 9.42 -24.18 37.62
CA ASP A 155 9.79 -23.12 38.59
C ASP A 155 9.29 -21.71 38.20
N SER A 156 8.50 -21.15 39.11
CA SER A 156 8.56 -19.79 39.70
C SER A 156 8.96 -18.51 38.93
N ASP A 157 9.09 -18.47 37.59
CA ASP A 157 9.25 -17.20 36.83
C ASP A 157 8.38 -17.14 35.56
N VAL A 158 7.07 -17.34 35.75
CA VAL A 158 6.07 -17.05 34.70
C VAL A 158 6.02 -15.54 34.51
N LEU A 159 6.59 -15.05 33.40
CA LEU A 159 6.25 -13.74 32.86
C LEU A 159 4.73 -13.69 32.73
N ASN A 160 4.05 -12.91 33.58
CA ASN A 160 2.58 -12.83 33.62
C ASN A 160 2.01 -12.67 32.20
N ASP A 161 0.88 -13.30 31.92
CA ASP A 161 0.26 -13.34 30.59
C ASP A 161 0.17 -11.95 29.93
N ASP A 162 -0.08 -10.89 30.71
CA ASP A 162 -0.12 -9.50 30.23
C ASP A 162 1.24 -8.97 29.72
N ALA A 163 2.34 -9.32 30.38
CA ALA A 163 3.69 -8.97 29.93
C ALA A 163 4.07 -9.72 28.65
N GLN A 164 3.67 -10.99 28.51
CA GLN A 164 3.84 -11.74 27.27
C GLN A 164 2.97 -11.17 26.14
N ARG A 165 1.70 -10.84 26.43
CA ARG A 165 0.77 -10.20 25.50
C ARG A 165 1.27 -8.84 25.02
N GLU A 166 1.81 -8.01 25.91
CA GLU A 166 2.37 -6.71 25.54
C GLU A 166 3.65 -6.87 24.71
N LEU A 167 4.56 -7.81 25.06
CA LEU A 167 5.74 -8.10 24.25
C LEU A 167 5.39 -8.62 22.84
N ILE A 168 4.37 -9.50 22.73
CA ILE A 168 3.82 -9.93 21.44
C ILE A 168 3.24 -8.72 20.68
N SER A 169 2.49 -7.86 21.36
CA SER A 169 1.87 -6.67 20.77
C SER A 169 2.89 -5.62 20.30
N GLN A 170 3.99 -5.43 21.02
CA GLN A 170 5.11 -4.56 20.59
C GLN A 170 5.80 -5.12 19.35
N ARG A 171 6.07 -6.43 19.30
CA ARG A 171 6.68 -7.07 18.13
C ARG A 171 5.74 -7.03 16.92
N LEU A 172 4.45 -7.32 17.10
CA LEU A 172 3.46 -7.17 16.04
C LEU A 172 3.40 -5.73 15.53
N ARG A 173 3.44 -4.72 16.42
CA ARG A 173 3.54 -3.31 16.03
C ARG A 173 4.78 -3.03 15.15
N GLN A 174 5.94 -3.59 15.48
CA GLN A 174 7.19 -3.39 14.70
C GLN A 174 7.17 -4.01 13.31
N PHE A 175 6.58 -5.19 13.12
CA PHE A 175 6.55 -5.88 11.83
C PHE A 175 5.29 -5.58 11.00
N SER A 176 4.24 -4.98 11.58
CA SER A 176 2.99 -4.60 10.90
C SER A 176 3.07 -3.23 10.20
N GLN A 177 4.28 -2.77 9.89
CA GLN A 177 4.54 -1.41 9.39
C GLN A 177 5.64 -1.45 8.32
N LEU A 178 5.41 -0.74 7.22
CA LEU A 178 6.42 -0.40 6.23
C LEU A 178 6.45 1.13 6.15
N GLU A 179 7.55 1.74 6.58
CA GLU A 179 7.64 3.19 6.76
C GLU A 179 8.77 3.81 5.95
N ALA A 180 8.45 4.90 5.24
CA ALA A 180 9.41 5.71 4.48
C ALA A 180 9.27 7.21 4.80
N ASP A 181 10.38 7.94 4.82
CA ASP A 181 10.35 9.40 5.05
C ASP A 181 9.81 10.19 3.86
N GLU A 182 9.92 9.65 2.65
CA GLU A 182 9.32 10.21 1.44
C GLU A 182 8.36 9.22 0.79
N ASN A 183 8.84 8.21 0.06
CA ASN A 183 7.99 7.44 -0.86
C ASN A 183 8.00 5.92 -0.61
N ILE A 184 6.86 5.27 -0.85
CA ILE A 184 6.73 3.80 -0.97
C ILE A 184 6.17 3.46 -2.34
N GLU A 185 6.92 2.70 -3.13
CA GLU A 185 6.57 2.26 -4.48
C GLU A 185 6.61 0.73 -4.55
N ILE A 186 5.51 0.08 -4.95
CA ILE A 186 5.39 -1.38 -5.04
C ILE A 186 4.72 -1.76 -6.36
N HIS A 187 5.43 -2.46 -7.25
CA HIS A 187 4.94 -2.82 -8.58
C HIS A 187 5.04 -4.32 -8.84
N ALA A 188 3.91 -5.02 -8.92
CA ALA A 188 3.84 -6.44 -9.25
C ALA A 188 3.27 -6.70 -10.65
N GLY A 189 3.81 -7.68 -11.36
CA GLY A 189 3.22 -8.19 -12.61
C GLY A 189 2.05 -9.15 -12.36
N ALA A 190 1.97 -9.77 -11.18
CA ALA A 190 0.86 -10.66 -10.81
C ALA A 190 0.01 -10.12 -9.65
N GLY A 191 0.55 -10.00 -8.44
CA GLY A 191 -0.24 -9.68 -7.24
C GLY A 191 0.55 -8.91 -6.19
N VAL A 192 -0.11 -8.14 -5.34
CA VAL A 192 0.48 -7.55 -4.14
C VAL A 192 -0.38 -7.92 -2.93
N ASN A 193 0.22 -8.52 -1.91
CA ASN A 193 -0.45 -8.97 -0.70
C ASN A 193 0.29 -8.43 0.54
N LEU A 194 -0.30 -7.43 1.18
CA LEU A 194 0.21 -6.71 2.34
C LEU A 194 -0.70 -6.90 3.58
N ARG A 195 -1.35 -8.07 3.70
CA ARG A 195 -2.32 -8.33 4.78
C ARG A 195 -1.75 -8.10 6.18
N GLY A 196 -2.30 -7.11 6.87
CA GLY A 196 -1.88 -6.74 8.24
C GLY A 196 -0.64 -5.87 8.30
N ILE A 197 -0.17 -5.35 7.16
CA ILE A 197 0.92 -4.38 7.05
C ILE A 197 0.32 -2.98 6.84
N SER A 198 0.73 -2.04 7.66
CA SER A 198 0.38 -0.62 7.53
C SER A 198 1.45 0.08 6.68
N LEU A 199 1.06 0.77 5.61
CA LEU A 199 2.00 1.62 4.87
C LEU A 199 1.99 3.05 5.41
N THR A 200 3.17 3.60 5.71
CA THR A 200 3.37 5.00 6.10
C THR A 200 4.42 5.64 5.21
N ALA A 201 4.08 6.66 4.43
CA ALA A 201 5.04 7.47 3.69
C ALA A 201 4.87 8.95 4.05
N GLY A 202 5.96 9.72 4.06
CA GLY A 202 5.92 11.16 4.30
C GLY A 202 5.41 11.98 3.10
N LYS A 203 5.49 11.41 1.89
CA LYS A 203 4.94 11.92 0.63
C LYS A 203 4.00 10.88 0.01
N ASP A 204 4.48 10.12 -0.98
CA ASP A 204 3.64 9.33 -1.86
C ASP A 204 3.68 7.82 -1.56
N ILE A 205 2.55 7.15 -1.78
CA ILE A 205 2.44 5.69 -1.79
C ILE A 205 1.85 5.29 -3.13
N THR A 206 2.58 4.48 -3.90
CA THR A 206 2.19 4.00 -5.23
C THR A 206 2.25 2.48 -5.25
N LEU A 207 1.10 1.80 -5.31
CA LEU A 207 1.06 0.35 -5.50
C LEU A 207 0.44 0.01 -6.86
N THR A 208 1.04 -0.91 -7.59
CA THR A 208 0.60 -1.43 -8.90
C THR A 208 0.62 -2.95 -8.87
N SER A 209 -0.38 -3.61 -9.45
CA SER A 209 -0.41 -5.06 -9.62
C SER A 209 -1.18 -5.47 -10.88
N GLY A 210 -0.69 -6.48 -11.59
CA GLY A 210 -1.33 -6.99 -12.80
C GLY A 210 -2.66 -7.74 -12.58
N ASN A 211 -2.99 -8.11 -11.34
CA ASN A 211 -4.24 -8.82 -11.01
C ASN A 211 -4.83 -8.34 -9.68
N SER A 212 -4.25 -8.68 -8.53
CA SER A 212 -4.87 -8.44 -7.21
C SER A 212 -4.02 -7.55 -6.30
N LEU A 213 -4.67 -6.73 -5.47
CA LEU A 213 -4.06 -5.99 -4.37
C LEU A 213 -4.88 -6.18 -3.11
N ASP A 214 -4.27 -6.83 -2.12
CA ASP A 214 -4.82 -6.96 -0.78
C ASP A 214 -3.99 -6.13 0.20
N VAL A 215 -4.52 -4.99 0.62
CA VAL A 215 -3.84 -3.98 1.44
C VAL A 215 -4.60 -3.72 2.73
N GLY A 216 -4.81 -4.79 3.50
CA GLY A 216 -5.44 -4.73 4.81
C GLY A 216 -4.76 -3.70 5.74
N LYS A 217 -5.27 -2.45 5.67
CA LYS A 217 -4.80 -1.18 6.25
C LYS A 217 -3.74 -0.39 5.42
N VAL A 218 -4.19 0.43 4.44
CA VAL A 218 -3.47 1.61 3.81
C VAL A 218 -2.38 1.24 2.74
N ILE A 219 -2.25 1.82 1.52
CA ILE A 219 -2.97 2.81 0.66
C ILE A 219 -2.65 2.59 -0.85
N THR A 220 -3.47 3.13 -1.78
CA THR A 220 -3.24 3.31 -3.26
C THR A 220 -3.02 2.06 -4.10
N ALA A 221 -3.56 2.03 -5.33
CA ALA A 221 -3.68 0.81 -6.14
C ALA A 221 -3.72 1.10 -7.65
N ASN A 222 -3.10 0.27 -8.49
CA ASN A 222 -3.37 0.15 -9.92
C ASN A 222 -3.53 -1.34 -10.27
N ASN A 223 -4.78 -1.85 -10.31
CA ASN A 223 -5.09 -3.29 -10.20
C ASN A 223 -6.14 -3.81 -11.18
N LYS A 224 -6.48 -5.10 -11.14
CA LYS A 224 -7.79 -5.56 -11.65
C LYS A 224 -8.87 -5.16 -10.67
N ASP A 225 -8.95 -5.80 -9.51
CA ASP A 225 -9.90 -5.43 -8.47
C ASP A 225 -9.15 -4.84 -7.27
N THR A 226 -9.73 -3.85 -6.60
CA THR A 226 -9.17 -3.18 -5.40
C THR A 226 -10.21 -3.26 -4.29
N GLU A 227 -9.86 -3.80 -3.13
CA GLU A 227 -10.73 -3.80 -1.96
C GLU A 227 -10.02 -3.15 -0.77
N THR A 228 -10.63 -2.12 -0.17
CA THR A 228 -10.06 -1.40 0.96
C THR A 228 -11.10 -1.14 2.04
N THR A 229 -10.78 -1.38 3.31
CA THR A 229 -11.70 -1.08 4.43
C THR A 229 -11.51 0.35 4.94
N LYS A 230 -10.26 0.84 4.99
CA LYS A 230 -9.93 2.22 5.35
C LYS A 230 -8.59 2.66 4.74
N LEU A 231 -8.56 3.89 4.21
CA LEU A 231 -7.37 4.56 3.68
C LEU A 231 -7.24 5.96 4.31
N THR A 232 -6.02 6.44 4.62
CA THR A 232 -5.83 7.79 5.21
C THR A 232 -4.49 8.43 4.83
N ALA A 233 -4.48 9.41 3.92
CA ALA A 233 -3.31 10.23 3.59
C ALA A 233 -3.32 11.53 4.41
N LYS A 234 -2.37 11.68 5.35
CA LYS A 234 -2.38 12.79 6.34
C LYS A 234 -1.95 14.16 5.80
N GLN A 235 -1.14 14.19 4.74
CA GLN A 235 -0.56 15.43 4.18
C GLN A 235 -0.71 15.55 2.66
N GLY A 236 -0.99 14.44 1.96
CA GLY A 236 -1.14 14.39 0.51
C GLY A 236 -2.50 13.85 0.04
N GLY A 237 -2.55 13.49 -1.25
CA GLY A 237 -3.73 12.92 -1.90
C GLY A 237 -3.75 11.40 -1.86
N ILE A 238 -4.81 10.81 -2.43
CA ILE A 238 -4.91 9.37 -2.72
C ILE A 238 -5.31 9.23 -4.19
N SER A 239 -4.53 8.45 -4.95
CA SER A 239 -4.91 8.03 -6.30
C SER A 239 -5.15 6.53 -6.31
N LEU A 240 -6.21 6.08 -6.96
CA LEU A 240 -6.61 4.68 -7.07
C LEU A 240 -7.00 4.42 -8.52
N THR A 241 -6.61 3.28 -9.07
CA THR A 241 -6.98 2.84 -10.42
C THR A 241 -7.24 1.33 -10.40
N ALA A 242 -8.33 0.93 -11.02
CA ALA A 242 -8.71 -0.47 -11.20
C ALA A 242 -9.18 -0.66 -12.65
N SER A 243 -8.62 -1.66 -13.33
CA SER A 243 -9.10 -2.14 -14.64
C SER A 243 -10.38 -3.00 -14.50
N GLY A 244 -10.67 -3.44 -13.28
CA GLY A 244 -11.90 -4.04 -12.78
C GLY A 244 -12.53 -3.18 -11.67
N LYS A 245 -13.03 -3.78 -10.60
CA LYS A 245 -13.84 -3.11 -9.56
C LYS A 245 -12.97 -2.48 -8.46
N ALA A 246 -13.23 -1.22 -8.10
CA ALA A 246 -12.70 -0.57 -6.90
C ALA A 246 -13.77 -0.51 -5.79
N ALA A 247 -13.69 -1.44 -4.84
CA ALA A 247 -14.45 -1.45 -3.59
C ALA A 247 -13.70 -0.70 -2.48
N LEU A 248 -14.30 0.37 -1.96
CA LEU A 248 -13.68 1.31 -1.03
C LEU A 248 -14.55 1.51 0.21
N GLY A 249 -13.95 1.36 1.39
CA GLY A 249 -14.58 1.60 2.68
C GLY A 249 -14.54 3.08 3.06
N ASP A 250 -13.75 3.43 4.08
CA ASP A 250 -13.53 4.80 4.56
C ASP A 250 -12.21 5.37 4.03
N VAL A 251 -12.24 6.15 2.94
CA VAL A 251 -11.04 6.75 2.31
C VAL A 251 -10.95 8.23 2.69
N GLN A 252 -9.81 8.63 3.26
CA GLN A 252 -9.59 10.01 3.70
C GLN A 252 -8.26 10.54 3.15
N ALA A 253 -8.23 11.74 2.59
CA ALA A 253 -7.01 12.38 2.09
C ALA A 253 -6.95 13.85 2.51
N LYS A 254 -5.73 14.38 2.61
CA LYS A 254 -5.53 15.78 2.96
C LYS A 254 -5.88 16.68 1.79
N THR A 255 -5.32 16.39 0.61
CA THR A 255 -5.64 17.07 -0.64
C THR A 255 -6.72 16.29 -1.38
N ASP A 256 -6.41 15.69 -2.53
CA ASP A 256 -7.39 15.15 -3.47
C ASP A 256 -7.57 13.63 -3.32
N ILE A 257 -8.74 13.12 -3.72
CA ILE A 257 -8.95 11.68 -3.97
C ILE A 257 -9.30 11.48 -5.44
N THR A 258 -8.51 10.67 -6.15
CA THR A 258 -8.82 10.21 -7.51
C THR A 258 -9.07 8.70 -7.49
N VAL A 259 -10.16 8.23 -8.11
CA VAL A 259 -10.45 6.80 -8.27
C VAL A 259 -10.87 6.52 -9.71
N ASN A 260 -10.13 5.65 -10.38
CA ASN A 260 -10.51 5.09 -11.67
C ASN A 260 -10.91 3.62 -11.48
N GLY A 261 -11.92 3.16 -12.20
CA GLY A 261 -12.44 1.79 -12.12
C GLY A 261 -13.09 1.34 -13.42
N LYS A 262 -13.24 0.03 -13.62
CA LYS A 262 -14.40 -0.47 -14.36
C LYS A 262 -15.66 -0.14 -13.55
N ASP A 263 -15.77 -0.69 -12.36
CA ASP A 263 -16.87 -0.40 -11.45
C ASP A 263 -16.29 0.25 -10.17
N ILE A 264 -17.01 1.16 -9.53
CA ILE A 264 -16.60 1.79 -8.27
C ILE A 264 -17.72 1.58 -7.26
N GLU A 265 -17.39 1.07 -6.08
CA GLU A 265 -18.28 0.97 -4.93
C GLU A 265 -17.59 1.63 -3.74
N ALA A 266 -18.04 2.80 -3.30
CA ALA A 266 -17.39 3.53 -2.21
C ALA A 266 -18.38 3.80 -1.07
N ALA A 267 -18.10 3.30 0.12
CA ALA A 267 -18.93 3.54 1.30
C ALA A 267 -18.77 4.98 1.83
N LYS A 268 -17.53 5.46 1.96
CA LYS A 268 -17.22 6.82 2.39
C LYS A 268 -15.91 7.35 1.80
N LEU A 269 -15.94 8.56 1.26
CA LEU A 269 -14.74 9.28 0.79
C LEU A 269 -14.68 10.68 1.43
N THR A 270 -13.50 11.17 1.82
CA THR A 270 -13.31 12.49 2.43
C THR A 270 -12.01 13.15 2.00
N ALA A 271 -12.09 14.24 1.23
CA ALA A 271 -10.97 15.10 0.87
C ALA A 271 -10.99 16.37 1.74
N GLU A 272 -10.09 16.50 2.72
CA GLU A 272 -10.15 17.56 3.74
C GLU A 272 -9.93 18.98 3.17
N GLN A 273 -9.10 19.09 2.12
CA GLN A 273 -8.73 20.38 1.52
C GLN A 273 -8.83 20.38 -0.02
N GLY A 274 -8.89 19.22 -0.66
CA GLY A 274 -8.98 19.08 -2.12
C GLY A 274 -10.32 18.59 -2.65
N SER A 275 -10.27 18.11 -3.89
CA SER A 275 -11.39 17.61 -4.69
C SER A 275 -11.50 16.08 -4.64
N ILE A 276 -12.63 15.55 -5.10
CA ILE A 276 -12.81 14.12 -5.35
C ILE A 276 -13.17 13.89 -6.82
N SER A 277 -12.42 13.05 -7.52
CA SER A 277 -12.65 12.68 -8.92
C SER A 277 -12.80 11.17 -9.06
N LEU A 278 -13.93 10.72 -9.59
CA LEU A 278 -14.29 9.30 -9.73
C LEU A 278 -14.63 8.99 -11.19
N THR A 279 -13.96 8.01 -11.79
CA THR A 279 -14.22 7.59 -13.18
C THR A 279 -14.44 6.09 -13.24
N ALA A 280 -15.69 5.67 -13.38
CA ALA A 280 -16.10 4.29 -13.63
C ALA A 280 -16.45 4.09 -15.12
N ASN A 281 -15.82 3.13 -15.80
CA ASN A 281 -16.23 2.75 -17.16
C ASN A 281 -17.60 2.03 -17.19
N GLY A 282 -17.98 1.44 -16.07
CA GLY A 282 -19.24 0.79 -15.74
C GLY A 282 -19.98 1.58 -14.65
N LYS A 283 -20.35 0.94 -13.55
CA LYS A 283 -21.20 1.55 -12.51
C LYS A 283 -20.39 2.20 -11.40
N ALA A 284 -20.78 3.41 -10.97
CA ALA A 284 -20.34 4.02 -9.72
C ALA A 284 -21.48 3.95 -8.67
N THR A 285 -21.22 3.35 -7.51
CA THR A 285 -22.16 3.25 -6.37
C THR A 285 -21.52 3.91 -5.15
N LEU A 286 -22.07 5.02 -4.69
CA LEU A 286 -21.40 5.91 -3.73
C LEU A 286 -22.27 6.17 -2.49
N GLY A 287 -21.70 5.95 -1.30
CA GLY A 287 -22.31 6.23 0.00
C GLY A 287 -22.19 7.72 0.35
N ASP A 288 -21.30 8.07 1.28
CA ASP A 288 -21.07 9.44 1.75
C ASP A 288 -19.74 10.00 1.20
N VAL A 289 -19.82 10.88 0.20
CA VAL A 289 -18.64 11.47 -0.46
C VAL A 289 -18.58 12.96 -0.12
N GLN A 290 -17.49 13.39 0.53
CA GLN A 290 -17.32 14.77 0.99
C GLN A 290 -15.99 15.35 0.49
N ALA A 291 -16.04 16.48 -0.20
CA ALA A 291 -14.86 17.18 -0.70
C ALA A 291 -14.87 18.64 -0.22
N LYS A 292 -13.69 19.22 -0.02
CA LYS A 292 -13.59 20.64 0.31
C LYS A 292 -13.93 21.51 -0.89
N THR A 293 -13.36 21.18 -2.04
CA THR A 293 -13.56 21.85 -3.32
C THR A 293 -14.64 21.11 -4.12
N ASP A 294 -14.30 20.47 -5.24
CA ASP A 294 -15.26 19.90 -6.18
C ASP A 294 -15.44 18.39 -6.04
N ILE A 295 -16.59 17.87 -6.47
CA ILE A 295 -16.80 16.44 -6.71
C ILE A 295 -17.12 16.23 -8.19
N THR A 296 -16.34 15.39 -8.88
CA THR A 296 -16.62 14.93 -10.25
C THR A 296 -16.84 13.42 -10.25
N VAL A 297 -17.94 12.96 -10.84
CA VAL A 297 -18.23 11.53 -11.03
C VAL A 297 -18.62 11.26 -12.48
N ASN A 298 -17.83 10.41 -13.15
CA ASN A 298 -18.11 9.89 -14.47
C ASN A 298 -18.45 8.40 -14.36
N GLY A 299 -19.52 7.98 -15.02
CA GLY A 299 -20.01 6.60 -15.00
C GLY A 299 -20.71 6.20 -16.30
N LYS A 300 -20.85 4.90 -16.53
CA LYS A 300 -21.99 4.41 -17.30
C LYS A 300 -23.26 4.67 -16.51
N ASP A 301 -23.36 4.09 -15.33
CA ASP A 301 -24.48 4.29 -14.40
C ASP A 301 -23.93 4.86 -13.08
N ILE A 302 -24.65 5.81 -12.46
CA ILE A 302 -24.25 6.47 -11.21
C ILE A 302 -25.39 6.30 -10.20
N GLU A 303 -25.09 5.73 -9.04
CA GLU A 303 -25.98 5.65 -7.87
C GLU A 303 -25.29 6.31 -6.68
N THR A 304 -25.93 7.29 -6.03
CA THR A 304 -25.35 7.99 -4.88
C THR A 304 -26.34 8.13 -3.73
N THR A 305 -25.85 7.98 -2.50
CA THR A 305 -26.64 8.25 -1.28
C THR A 305 -26.46 9.69 -0.84
N LYS A 306 -25.21 10.18 -0.74
CA LYS A 306 -24.90 11.54 -0.32
C LYS A 306 -23.60 12.06 -0.93
N LEU A 307 -23.67 13.24 -1.55
CA LEU A 307 -22.50 13.98 -2.03
C LEU A 307 -22.47 15.38 -1.38
N THR A 308 -21.30 15.86 -0.95
CA THR A 308 -21.15 17.19 -0.37
C THR A 308 -19.84 17.86 -0.82
N ALA A 309 -19.96 18.89 -1.66
CA ALA A 309 -18.88 19.81 -2.00
C ALA A 309 -19.00 21.05 -1.09
N GLU A 310 -18.10 21.21 -0.12
CA GLU A 310 -18.24 22.25 0.91
C GLU A 310 -18.10 23.67 0.37
N GLN A 311 -17.18 23.89 -0.58
CA GLN A 311 -16.86 25.19 -1.17
C GLN A 311 -16.93 25.21 -2.70
N GLY A 312 -16.88 24.05 -3.36
CA GLY A 312 -16.96 23.93 -4.82
C GLY A 312 -18.31 23.47 -5.35
N SER A 313 -18.23 22.87 -6.54
CA SER A 313 -19.31 22.37 -7.39
C SER A 313 -19.43 20.85 -7.36
N ILE A 314 -20.52 20.32 -7.91
CA ILE A 314 -20.67 18.88 -8.17
C ILE A 314 -21.02 18.66 -9.64
N SER A 315 -20.23 17.83 -10.32
CA SER A 315 -20.45 17.43 -11.72
C SER A 315 -20.62 15.91 -11.84
N LEU A 316 -21.75 15.48 -12.41
CA LEU A 316 -22.12 14.07 -12.54
C LEU A 316 -22.45 13.78 -14.01
N THR A 317 -21.73 12.84 -14.62
CA THR A 317 -21.97 12.42 -16.01
C THR A 317 -22.18 10.91 -16.07
N ALA A 318 -23.44 10.50 -16.25
CA ALA A 318 -23.83 9.11 -16.50
C ALA A 318 -24.20 8.93 -17.98
N ASN A 319 -23.57 7.99 -18.68
CA ASN A 319 -23.98 7.63 -20.05
C ASN A 319 -25.32 6.87 -20.10
N GLY A 320 -25.71 6.28 -18.97
CA GLY A 320 -26.96 5.58 -18.68
C GLY A 320 -27.75 6.32 -17.61
N ARG A 321 -28.03 5.68 -16.47
CA ARG A 321 -28.85 6.26 -15.40
C ARG A 321 -28.02 6.98 -14.33
N ALA A 322 -28.50 8.13 -13.87
CA ALA A 322 -28.08 8.77 -12.63
C ALA A 322 -29.21 8.70 -11.59
N THR A 323 -29.03 7.96 -10.50
CA THR A 323 -29.96 7.89 -9.35
C THR A 323 -29.28 8.54 -8.14
N LEU A 324 -29.79 9.69 -7.69
CA LEU A 324 -29.10 10.58 -6.75
C LEU A 324 -29.90 10.78 -5.46
N GLY A 325 -29.25 10.61 -4.32
CA GLY A 325 -29.80 10.86 -2.98
C GLY A 325 -29.78 12.35 -2.62
N ASP A 326 -29.04 12.73 -1.55
CA ASP A 326 -28.84 14.12 -1.13
C ASP A 326 -27.52 14.68 -1.68
N VAL A 327 -27.61 15.53 -2.71
CA VAL A 327 -26.46 16.14 -3.39
C VAL A 327 -26.41 17.63 -3.05
N GLN A 328 -25.37 18.06 -2.34
CA GLN A 328 -25.21 19.45 -1.90
C GLN A 328 -23.89 20.06 -2.37
N ALA A 329 -23.98 21.16 -3.11
CA ALA A 329 -22.83 21.97 -3.53
C ALA A 329 -22.88 23.36 -2.90
N LYS A 330 -21.72 24.00 -2.79
CA LYS A 330 -21.64 25.43 -2.47
C LYS A 330 -22.02 26.26 -3.69
N THR A 331 -21.38 25.98 -4.81
CA THR A 331 -21.62 26.64 -6.10
C THR A 331 -22.67 25.85 -6.87
N ASP A 332 -22.32 25.31 -8.03
CA ASP A 332 -23.26 24.72 -8.99
C ASP A 332 -23.37 23.19 -8.85
N ILE A 333 -24.50 22.63 -9.28
CA ILE A 333 -24.66 21.19 -9.53
C ILE A 333 -24.98 20.98 -11.01
N THR A 334 -24.17 20.19 -11.71
CA THR A 334 -24.43 19.75 -13.09
C THR A 334 -24.63 18.24 -13.13
N VAL A 335 -25.72 17.79 -13.74
CA VAL A 335 -26.04 16.36 -13.92
C VAL A 335 -26.41 16.09 -15.36
N ASN A 336 -25.64 15.22 -16.01
CA ASN A 336 -25.91 14.71 -17.35
C ASN A 336 -26.25 13.22 -17.25
N GLY A 337 -27.34 12.80 -17.89
CA GLY A 337 -27.83 11.43 -17.86
C GLY A 337 -28.62 11.04 -19.10
N LYS A 338 -28.80 9.74 -19.33
CA LYS A 338 -29.95 9.25 -20.11
C LYS A 338 -31.22 9.41 -19.29
N ASP A 339 -31.30 8.66 -18.20
CA ASP A 339 -32.33 8.83 -17.18
C ASP A 339 -31.71 9.51 -15.95
N ILE A 340 -32.43 10.47 -15.36
CA ILE A 340 -32.05 11.15 -14.13
C ILE A 340 -33.18 10.97 -13.11
N GLU A 341 -32.86 10.47 -11.93
CA GLU A 341 -33.75 10.34 -10.78
C GLU A 341 -33.07 10.96 -9.55
N THR A 342 -33.68 11.96 -8.92
CA THR A 342 -33.04 12.70 -7.81
C THR A 342 -33.97 12.84 -6.62
N THR A 343 -33.50 12.51 -5.42
CA THR A 343 -34.24 12.73 -4.16
C THR A 343 -34.13 14.18 -3.73
N LYS A 344 -32.90 14.72 -3.65
CA LYS A 344 -32.66 16.11 -3.26
C LYS A 344 -31.37 16.68 -3.86
N LEU A 345 -31.48 17.86 -4.46
CA LEU A 345 -30.35 18.66 -4.94
C LEU A 345 -30.34 20.03 -4.26
N THR A 346 -29.19 20.51 -3.79
CA THR A 346 -29.07 21.84 -3.18
C THR A 346 -27.79 22.57 -3.58
N ALA A 347 -27.91 23.56 -4.45
CA ALA A 347 -26.86 24.52 -4.80
C ALA A 347 -26.98 25.77 -3.92
N LYS A 348 -26.11 25.92 -2.92
CA LYS A 348 -26.28 26.93 -1.84
C LYS A 348 -26.07 28.36 -2.31
N GLN A 349 -25.26 28.58 -3.35
CA GLN A 349 -24.95 29.89 -3.93
C GLN A 349 -24.96 29.91 -5.46
N GLY A 350 -24.88 28.75 -6.13
CA GLY A 350 -24.97 28.62 -7.58
C GLY A 350 -26.32 28.12 -8.09
N GLY A 351 -26.27 27.62 -9.32
CA GLY A 351 -27.39 27.07 -10.08
C GLY A 351 -27.41 25.54 -10.11
N ILE A 352 -28.46 24.98 -10.70
CA ILE A 352 -28.59 23.54 -10.97
C ILE A 352 -28.90 23.34 -12.45
N SER A 353 -28.10 22.52 -13.13
CA SER A 353 -28.29 22.15 -14.54
C SER A 353 -28.47 20.63 -14.66
N LEU A 354 -29.60 20.23 -15.23
CA LEU A 354 -30.02 18.84 -15.40
C LEU A 354 -30.26 18.58 -16.89
N THR A 355 -29.47 17.72 -17.52
CA THR A 355 -29.66 17.32 -18.92
C THR A 355 -29.95 15.83 -19.02
N ALA A 356 -31.21 15.49 -19.31
CA ALA A 356 -31.68 14.12 -19.51
C ALA A 356 -32.03 13.90 -21.00
N SER A 357 -31.45 12.88 -21.63
CA SER A 357 -31.86 12.47 -22.98
C SER A 357 -33.07 11.51 -23.01
N GLY A 358 -33.53 11.11 -21.82
CA GLY A 358 -34.72 10.32 -21.55
C GLY A 358 -35.47 10.89 -20.35
N LYS A 359 -35.82 10.06 -19.36
CA LYS A 359 -36.69 10.50 -18.24
C LYS A 359 -35.91 11.33 -17.21
N ALA A 360 -36.45 12.49 -16.83
CA ALA A 360 -36.09 13.19 -15.60
C ALA A 360 -37.19 13.02 -14.53
N ALA A 361 -36.83 12.54 -13.35
CA ALA A 361 -37.69 12.44 -12.17
C ALA A 361 -37.04 13.20 -11.01
N LEU A 362 -37.64 14.32 -10.60
CA LEU A 362 -37.04 15.26 -9.65
C LEU A 362 -37.87 15.31 -8.36
N GLY A 363 -37.20 15.16 -7.22
CA GLY A 363 -37.68 15.50 -5.89
C GLY A 363 -37.35 16.96 -5.53
N ASP A 364 -36.77 17.19 -4.36
CA ASP A 364 -36.49 18.53 -3.85
C ASP A 364 -35.28 19.17 -4.54
N VAL A 365 -35.50 20.09 -5.47
CA VAL A 365 -34.43 20.81 -6.19
C VAL A 365 -34.40 22.27 -5.75
N GLN A 366 -33.29 22.71 -5.14
CA GLN A 366 -33.11 24.07 -4.61
C GLN A 366 -31.81 24.69 -5.11
N ALA A 367 -31.90 25.79 -5.85
CA ALA A 367 -30.75 26.60 -6.28
C ALA A 367 -30.86 28.03 -5.76
N LYS A 368 -29.73 28.74 -5.70
CA LYS A 368 -29.73 30.17 -5.33
C LYS A 368 -29.87 31.08 -6.55
N THR A 369 -29.37 30.64 -7.71
CA THR A 369 -29.58 31.30 -9.01
C THR A 369 -30.63 30.52 -9.81
N ASP A 370 -30.24 29.84 -10.88
CA ASP A 370 -31.14 29.25 -11.86
C ASP A 370 -31.28 27.73 -11.68
N ILE A 371 -32.43 27.19 -12.06
CA ILE A 371 -32.66 25.74 -12.24
C ILE A 371 -32.98 25.52 -13.71
N THR A 372 -32.07 24.88 -14.43
CA THR A 372 -32.24 24.52 -15.85
C THR A 372 -32.47 23.01 -15.96
N VAL A 373 -33.57 22.61 -16.62
CA VAL A 373 -33.89 21.21 -16.88
C VAL A 373 -34.11 21.02 -18.39
N ASN A 374 -33.15 20.36 -19.03
CA ASN A 374 -33.17 20.04 -20.45
C ASN A 374 -33.52 18.55 -20.63
N GLY A 375 -34.81 18.28 -20.85
CA GLY A 375 -35.31 16.97 -21.30
C GLY A 375 -35.44 16.88 -22.82
N LYS A 376 -35.56 15.66 -23.37
CA LYS A 376 -35.95 15.40 -24.77
C LYS A 376 -37.20 14.53 -24.84
#